data_AF-A0A7S0I7S5-F1
#
_entry.id   AF-A0A7S0I7S5-F1
#
_cell.length_a   1.000
_cell.length_b   1.000
_cell.length_c   1.000
_cell.angle_alpha   90.00
_cell.angle_beta   90.00
_cell.angle_gamma   90.00
#
_symmetry.space_group_name_H-M   'P 1'
#
loop_
_entity.id
_entity.type
_entity.pdbx_description
1 polymer ?
#
loop_
_entity_poly.entity_id
_entity_poly.type
_entity_poly.pdbx_seq_one_letter_code
_entity_poly.pdbx_strand_id
1 'polypeptide(L)'
;GDGDGDGARKKSAPDGGDERRIEMSFRGSIRGGVRERILGHYLSGAVDVQKLRWDLRSNGQVSPRRYTSLMRDSKFCLHVRGTRVQSPRLIEGMLFGCVPVILADGYAPPLSWLLDWSKFSVRLPEIEYERLPEVLEAANWAELHENLRRVVPFFVYHRTPIPGDALWTTALGTQRQIERGEACEGVVEGDETDVERSVVAGEADRGSRRVRKSGRRLKRGG
;
A
#
# COMPACT_ATOMS: atom_id res chain seq x y z
N GLY A 1 41.05 44.34 36.11
CA GLY A 1 41.55 43.76 34.85
C GLY A 1 40.77 42.51 34.59
N ASP A 2 39.72 42.65 33.79
CA ASP A 2 39.55 42.00 32.48
C ASP A 2 40.13 40.60 32.31
N GLY A 3 39.29 39.68 31.83
CA GLY A 3 39.75 38.38 31.36
C GLY A 3 38.66 37.36 31.07
N ASP A 4 37.69 37.75 30.23
CA ASP A 4 36.71 36.88 29.57
C ASP A 4 37.39 35.79 28.71
N GLY A 5 36.81 34.59 28.60
CA GLY A 5 37.50 33.43 28.04
C GLY A 5 36.65 32.21 27.70
N ASP A 6 35.48 32.44 27.14
CA ASP A 6 34.82 31.68 26.06
C ASP A 6 34.90 30.13 26.07
N GLY A 7 34.01 29.52 26.85
CA GLY A 7 33.60 28.13 26.64
C GLY A 7 32.70 28.04 25.41
N ALA A 8 33.31 27.83 24.23
CA ALA A 8 32.62 27.58 22.98
C ALA A 8 31.72 26.33 23.08
N ARG A 9 30.50 26.53 23.56
CA ARG A 9 29.39 25.59 23.44
C ARG A 9 29.16 25.42 21.94
N LYS A 10 29.60 24.29 21.38
CA LYS A 10 29.23 23.88 20.02
C LYS A 10 27.71 23.99 19.91
N LYS A 11 27.23 25.04 19.24
CA LYS A 11 25.84 25.14 18.81
C LYS A 11 25.66 24.03 17.79
N SER A 12 24.95 22.97 18.18
CA SER A 12 24.42 22.00 17.24
C SER A 12 23.64 22.78 16.18
N ALA A 13 23.96 22.55 14.91
CA ALA A 13 23.32 23.20 13.77
C ALA A 13 21.80 23.03 13.83
N PRO A 14 21.01 24.00 13.35
CA PRO A 14 19.59 23.78 13.16
C PRO A 14 19.43 22.72 12.08
N ASP A 15 18.83 21.58 12.45
CA ASP A 15 18.40 20.55 11.52
C ASP A 15 17.57 21.22 10.42
N GLY A 16 17.89 20.94 9.16
CA GLY A 16 17.13 21.41 8.00
C GLY A 16 15.77 20.73 8.01
N GLY A 17 14.88 21.22 8.87
CA GLY A 17 13.71 20.49 9.33
C GLY A 17 12.75 20.16 8.20
N ASP A 18 12.43 18.88 8.08
CA ASP A 18 11.34 18.40 7.25
C ASP A 18 10.03 19.16 7.57
N GLU A 19 9.44 19.80 6.55
CA GLU A 19 8.27 20.67 6.68
C GLU A 19 6.96 19.91 7.00
N ARG A 20 7.00 18.58 7.04
CA ARG A 20 5.84 17.73 7.34
C ARG A 20 5.36 17.95 8.77
N ARG A 21 4.10 18.38 8.90
CA ARG A 21 3.47 18.77 10.16
C ARG A 21 2.83 17.60 10.90
N ILE A 22 2.54 16.51 10.20
CA ILE A 22 1.86 15.34 10.74
C ILE A 22 2.88 14.24 10.95
N GLU A 23 2.96 13.71 12.17
CA GLU A 23 3.91 12.65 12.49
C GLU A 23 3.46 11.33 11.86
N MET A 24 2.22 10.91 12.11
CA MET A 24 1.66 9.71 11.49
C MET A 24 0.21 9.96 11.07
N SER A 25 -0.19 9.41 9.93
CA SER A 25 -1.59 9.43 9.51
C SER A 25 -2.14 8.05 9.15
N PHE A 26 -3.45 7.90 9.30
CA PHE A 26 -4.21 6.77 8.80
C PHE A 26 -5.46 7.25 8.08
N ARG A 27 -5.78 6.62 6.94
CA ARG A 27 -7.08 6.77 6.26
C ARG A 27 -7.61 5.42 5.82
N GLY A 28 -8.83 5.12 6.22
CA GLY A 28 -9.54 3.91 5.83
C GLY A 28 -10.65 3.57 6.81
N SER A 29 -11.46 2.57 6.46
CA SER A 29 -12.44 2.02 7.39
C SER A 29 -11.75 1.38 8.59
N ILE A 30 -12.19 1.75 9.79
CA ILE A 30 -11.79 1.13 11.07
C ILE A 30 -12.56 -0.15 11.36
N ARG A 31 -13.74 -0.33 10.74
CA ARG A 31 -14.68 -1.39 11.11
C ARG A 31 -14.07 -2.79 10.98
N GLY A 32 -14.17 -3.58 12.06
CA GLY A 32 -13.87 -5.00 12.11
C GLY A 32 -12.38 -5.36 12.22
N GLY A 33 -12.12 -6.41 13.01
CA GLY A 33 -10.82 -7.11 13.07
C GLY A 33 -9.72 -6.28 13.71
N VAL A 34 -8.51 -6.38 13.14
CA VAL A 34 -7.28 -5.77 13.68
C VAL A 34 -7.37 -4.26 13.78
N ARG A 35 -7.98 -3.61 12.79
CA ARG A 35 -8.09 -2.15 12.74
C ARG A 35 -8.90 -1.59 13.89
N GLU A 36 -10.00 -2.25 14.21
CA GLU A 36 -10.86 -1.82 15.31
C GLU A 36 -10.15 -1.92 16.65
N ARG A 37 -9.41 -3.01 16.89
CA ARG A 37 -8.58 -3.17 18.09
C ARG A 37 -7.49 -2.10 18.18
N ILE A 38 -6.65 -1.98 17.15
CA ILE A 38 -5.48 -1.08 17.17
C ILE A 38 -5.91 0.39 17.17
N LEU A 39 -6.76 0.80 16.22
CA LEU A 39 -7.18 2.20 16.11
C LEU A 39 -8.17 2.56 17.22
N GLY A 40 -8.96 1.61 17.71
CA GLY A 40 -9.82 1.79 18.88
C GLY A 40 -9.02 2.12 20.14
N HIS A 41 -7.88 1.46 20.38
CA HIS A 41 -6.97 1.80 21.46
C HIS A 41 -6.53 3.27 21.38
N TYR A 42 -6.04 3.72 20.23
CA TYR A 42 -5.57 5.09 20.04
C TYR A 42 -6.68 6.15 20.02
N LEU A 43 -7.89 5.79 19.61
CA LEU A 43 -9.05 6.68 19.57
C LEU A 43 -9.86 6.66 20.88
N SER A 44 -9.54 5.77 21.82
CA SER A 44 -10.22 5.67 23.13
C SER A 44 -9.98 6.87 24.05
N GLY A 45 -8.94 7.67 23.78
CA GLY A 45 -8.47 8.75 24.63
C GLY A 45 -7.43 8.34 25.68
N ALA A 46 -7.08 7.05 25.77
CA ALA A 46 -5.98 6.57 26.62
C ALA A 46 -4.61 7.11 26.20
N VAL A 47 -4.45 7.43 24.92
CA VAL A 47 -3.24 8.03 24.33
C VAL A 47 -3.59 9.39 23.76
N ASP A 48 -2.80 10.42 24.11
CA ASP A 48 -2.95 11.75 23.54
C ASP A 48 -2.36 11.82 22.12
N VAL A 49 -3.16 11.38 21.15
CA VAL A 49 -2.79 11.38 19.73
C VAL A 49 -2.59 12.80 19.16
N GLN A 50 -3.12 13.85 19.81
CA GLN A 50 -2.89 15.23 19.37
C GLN A 50 -1.48 15.69 19.73
N LYS A 51 -1.03 15.38 20.95
CA LYS A 51 0.35 15.63 21.38
C LYS A 51 1.37 14.90 20.51
N LEU A 52 1.03 13.68 20.06
CA LEU A 52 1.85 12.91 19.11
C LEU A 52 1.77 13.41 17.66
N ARG A 53 0.90 14.40 17.35
CA ARG A 53 0.62 14.91 16.00
C ARG A 53 0.13 13.83 15.03
N TRP A 54 -0.73 12.92 15.50
CA TRP A 54 -1.29 11.84 14.69
C TRP A 54 -2.65 12.22 14.11
N ASP A 55 -2.86 11.93 12.82
CA ASP A 55 -4.15 12.08 12.14
C ASP A 55 -4.76 10.71 11.79
N LEU A 56 -5.53 10.15 12.72
CA LEU A 56 -6.16 8.83 12.61
C LEU A 56 -7.64 8.86 12.18
N ARG A 57 -8.09 9.93 11.50
CA ARG A 57 -9.51 10.07 11.13
C ARG A 57 -9.99 8.94 10.22
N SER A 58 -11.17 8.39 10.53
CA SER A 58 -11.77 7.24 9.82
C SER A 58 -13.09 7.53 9.13
N ASN A 59 -13.61 8.74 9.28
CA ASN A 59 -14.89 9.12 8.71
C ASN A 59 -14.76 9.47 7.21
N GLY A 60 -15.31 8.56 6.40
CA GLY A 60 -15.96 8.74 5.10
C GLY A 60 -15.48 9.87 4.16
N GLN A 61 -15.05 9.46 2.96
CA GLN A 61 -14.79 10.29 1.78
C GLN A 61 -14.02 11.59 2.04
N VAL A 62 -12.71 11.44 2.12
CA VAL A 62 -11.80 12.57 1.97
C VAL A 62 -11.70 12.89 0.48
N SER A 63 -11.84 14.16 0.10
CA SER A 63 -11.63 14.55 -1.30
C SER A 63 -10.21 14.14 -1.75
N PRO A 64 -10.00 13.77 -3.02
CA PRO A 64 -8.67 13.37 -3.49
C PRO A 64 -7.57 14.38 -3.12
N ARG A 65 -7.85 15.69 -3.24
CA ARG A 65 -6.92 16.76 -2.82
C ARG A 65 -6.57 16.70 -1.33
N ARG A 66 -7.55 16.51 -0.45
CA ARG A 66 -7.28 16.41 1.00
C ARG A 66 -6.54 15.13 1.34
N TYR A 67 -6.80 14.04 0.61
CA TYR A 67 -6.11 12.78 0.80
C TYR A 67 -4.63 12.87 0.39
N THR A 68 -4.35 13.48 -0.77
CA THR A 68 -2.98 13.70 -1.23
C THR A 68 -2.23 14.71 -0.36
N SER A 69 -2.87 15.79 0.07
CA SER A 69 -2.28 16.74 1.02
C SER A 69 -1.93 16.07 2.35
N LEU A 70 -2.82 15.21 2.87
CA LEU A 70 -2.54 14.47 4.10
C LEU A 70 -1.27 13.62 3.96
N MET A 71 -1.17 12.81 2.90
CA MET A 71 0.00 11.95 2.71
C MET A 71 1.29 12.75 2.49
N ARG A 72 1.21 13.87 1.77
CA ARG A 72 2.35 14.78 1.57
C ARG A 72 2.82 15.41 2.89
N ASP A 73 1.88 15.81 3.74
CA ASP A 73 2.17 16.48 5.01
C ASP A 73 2.49 15.50 6.16
N SER A 74 2.42 14.18 5.90
CA SER A 74 2.68 13.11 6.88
C SER A 74 4.08 12.54 6.74
N LYS A 75 4.79 12.41 7.87
CA LYS A 75 6.07 11.69 7.93
C LYS A 75 5.87 10.19 7.74
N PHE A 76 4.93 9.63 8.49
CA PHE A 76 4.60 8.22 8.50
C PHE A 76 3.15 7.95 8.07
N CYS A 77 2.94 6.86 7.34
CA CYS A 77 1.61 6.41 6.92
C CYS A 77 1.34 5.02 7.49
N LEU A 78 0.33 4.94 8.36
CA LEU A 78 -0.03 3.71 9.04
C LEU A 78 -0.81 2.77 8.09
N HIS A 79 -0.32 1.55 7.99
CA HIS A 79 -0.89 0.46 7.22
C HIS A 79 -1.21 -0.72 8.13
N VAL A 80 -2.47 -0.76 8.58
CA VAL A 80 -3.00 -1.88 9.35
C VAL A 80 -3.72 -2.86 8.43
N ARG A 81 -3.50 -4.17 8.65
CA ARG A 81 -4.19 -5.25 7.93
C ARG A 81 -5.69 -4.98 7.84
N GLY A 82 -6.24 -5.14 6.64
CA GLY A 82 -7.67 -5.04 6.37
C GLY A 82 -8.24 -6.37 5.89
N THR A 83 -9.46 -6.33 5.38
CA THR A 83 -10.15 -7.50 4.80
C THR A 83 -9.74 -7.81 3.37
N ARG A 84 -9.03 -6.89 2.69
CA ARG A 84 -8.52 -7.10 1.34
C ARG A 84 -7.04 -7.44 1.40
N VAL A 85 -6.61 -8.38 0.55
CA VAL A 85 -5.24 -8.90 0.45
C VAL A 85 -4.23 -7.77 0.19
N GLN A 86 -4.60 -6.79 -0.62
CA GLN A 86 -3.75 -5.64 -0.90
C GLN A 86 -4.57 -4.35 -0.91
N SER A 87 -3.96 -3.29 -0.39
CA SER A 87 -4.54 -1.95 -0.38
C SER A 87 -3.64 -1.02 -1.20
N PRO A 88 -4.16 -0.35 -2.24
CA PRO A 88 -3.35 0.59 -3.04
C PRO A 88 -2.75 1.71 -2.18
N ARG A 89 -3.41 2.05 -1.06
CA ARG A 89 -2.96 3.03 -0.07
C ARG A 89 -1.51 2.90 0.37
N LEU A 90 -0.95 1.69 0.42
CA LEU A 90 0.47 1.47 0.77
C LEU A 90 1.37 2.18 -0.24
N ILE A 91 1.17 1.90 -1.53
CA ILE A 91 1.95 2.49 -2.60
C ILE A 91 1.59 3.97 -2.80
N GLU A 92 0.31 4.33 -2.67
CA GLU A 92 -0.12 5.74 -2.75
C GLU A 92 0.58 6.62 -1.72
N GLY A 93 0.70 6.17 -0.46
CA GLY A 93 1.44 6.89 0.57
C GLY A 93 2.91 7.07 0.23
N MET A 94 3.55 6.00 -0.26
CA MET A 94 4.94 6.02 -0.71
C MET A 94 5.18 7.04 -1.83
N LEU A 95 4.25 7.14 -2.80
CA LEU A 95 4.33 8.09 -3.91
C LEU A 95 4.33 9.56 -3.45
N PHE A 96 3.74 9.85 -2.29
CA PHE A 96 3.77 11.20 -1.68
C PHE A 96 4.91 11.37 -0.66
N GLY A 97 5.82 10.40 -0.57
CA GLY A 97 6.98 10.43 0.33
C GLY A 97 6.62 10.14 1.79
N CYS A 98 5.50 9.48 2.04
CA CYS A 98 5.08 9.09 3.38
C CYS A 98 5.68 7.71 3.72
N VAL A 99 6.51 7.63 4.77
CA VAL A 99 7.19 6.39 5.17
C VAL A 99 6.17 5.38 5.70
N PRO A 100 6.08 4.17 5.14
CA PRO A 100 5.10 3.18 5.61
C PRO A 100 5.39 2.69 7.03
N VAL A 101 4.35 2.59 7.85
CA VAL A 101 4.35 1.88 9.14
C VAL A 101 3.39 0.71 9.00
N ILE A 102 3.89 -0.53 9.02
CA ILE A 102 3.13 -1.72 8.66
C ILE A 102 2.84 -2.56 9.90
N LEU A 103 1.55 -2.70 10.23
CA LEU A 103 1.00 -3.60 11.25
C LEU A 103 0.11 -4.63 10.56
N ALA A 104 0.75 -5.65 9.98
CA ALA A 104 0.09 -6.70 9.23
C ALA A 104 0.90 -8.00 9.31
N ASP A 105 0.48 -8.90 10.21
CA ASP A 105 1.20 -10.15 10.43
C ASP A 105 1.07 -11.06 9.21
N GLY A 106 2.17 -11.71 8.81
CA GLY A 106 2.23 -12.57 7.63
C GLY A 106 2.10 -11.83 6.29
N TYR A 107 2.02 -10.50 6.28
CA TYR A 107 1.95 -9.72 5.06
C TYR A 107 3.33 -9.57 4.42
N ALA A 108 3.47 -10.07 3.20
CA ALA A 108 4.61 -9.82 2.33
C ALA A 108 4.31 -8.62 1.42
N PRO A 109 4.98 -7.46 1.60
CA PRO A 109 4.77 -6.31 0.73
C PRO A 109 5.15 -6.59 -0.73
N PRO A 110 4.62 -5.81 -1.71
CA PRO A 110 4.96 -5.99 -3.11
C PRO A 110 6.47 -5.84 -3.33
N LEU A 111 7.01 -6.58 -4.31
CA LEU A 111 8.43 -6.59 -4.64
C LEU A 111 9.36 -6.98 -3.46
N SER A 112 8.88 -7.71 -2.44
CA SER A 112 9.74 -8.21 -1.35
C SER A 112 10.85 -9.16 -1.82
N TRP A 113 10.76 -9.70 -3.04
CA TRP A 113 11.82 -10.48 -3.68
C TRP A 113 12.96 -9.61 -4.25
N LEU A 114 12.75 -8.30 -4.34
CA LEU A 114 13.70 -7.31 -4.90
C LEU A 114 14.11 -6.26 -3.88
N LEU A 115 13.19 -5.81 -3.03
CA LEU A 115 13.36 -4.67 -2.13
C LEU A 115 13.35 -5.12 -0.66
N ASP A 116 14.36 -4.67 0.09
CA ASP A 116 14.37 -4.81 1.55
C ASP A 116 13.54 -3.69 2.20
N TRP A 117 12.29 -4.03 2.53
CA TRP A 117 11.34 -3.10 3.15
C TRP A 117 11.80 -2.59 4.52
N SER A 118 12.72 -3.27 5.22
CA SER A 118 13.25 -2.78 6.51
C SER A 118 14.06 -1.48 6.37
N LYS A 119 14.53 -1.16 5.16
CA LYS A 119 15.34 0.04 4.89
C LYS A 119 14.53 1.31 4.66
N PHE A 120 13.23 1.19 4.41
CA PHE A 120 12.36 2.32 4.05
C PHE A 120 10.95 2.23 4.66
N SER A 121 10.73 1.32 5.60
CA SER A 121 9.47 1.21 6.35
C SER A 121 9.74 0.81 7.79
N VAL A 122 8.79 1.15 8.66
CA VAL A 122 8.73 0.65 10.04
C VAL A 122 7.75 -0.52 10.06
N ARG A 123 8.14 -1.65 10.65
CA ARG A 123 7.30 -2.86 10.73
C ARG A 123 7.25 -3.35 12.17
N LEU A 124 6.05 -3.62 12.67
CA LEU A 124 5.87 -4.24 13.98
C LEU A 124 4.77 -5.32 13.89
N PRO A 125 4.83 -6.34 14.76
CA PRO A 125 3.72 -7.27 14.93
C PRO A 125 2.43 -6.58 15.36
N GLU A 126 1.28 -7.12 14.96
CA GLU A 126 -0.05 -6.56 15.31
C GLU A 126 -0.35 -6.59 16.81
N ILE A 127 0.41 -7.36 17.60
CA ILE A 127 0.26 -7.43 19.07
C ILE A 127 1.04 -6.32 19.78
N GLU A 128 2.10 -5.79 19.15
CA GLU A 128 2.97 -4.75 19.73
C GLU A 128 2.51 -3.33 19.36
N TYR A 129 1.26 -3.18 18.92
CA TYR A 129 0.74 -1.92 18.41
C TYR A 129 0.85 -0.78 19.42
N GLU A 130 0.87 -1.04 20.73
CA GLU A 130 1.01 -0.02 21.79
C GLU A 130 2.40 0.61 21.84
N ARG A 131 3.41 -0.05 21.27
CA ARG A 131 4.80 0.46 21.20
C ARG A 131 5.03 1.45 20.05
N LEU A 132 4.02 1.71 19.22
CA LEU A 132 4.17 2.62 18.07
C LEU A 132 4.78 3.99 18.45
N PRO A 133 4.37 4.68 19.54
CA PRO A 133 4.96 5.97 19.87
C PRO A 133 6.48 5.89 20.10
N GLU A 134 6.93 4.91 20.88
CA GLU A 134 8.35 4.65 21.17
C GLU A 134 9.12 4.31 19.89
N VAL A 135 8.58 3.41 19.06
CA VAL A 135 9.27 2.96 17.85
C VAL A 135 9.37 4.07 16.81
N LEU A 136 8.35 4.92 16.66
CA LEU A 136 8.41 6.05 15.73
C LEU A 136 9.36 7.14 16.21
N GLU A 137 9.42 7.39 17.52
CA GLU A 137 10.38 8.33 18.11
C GLU A 137 11.83 7.87 17.94
N ALA A 138 12.08 6.56 18.07
CA ALA A 138 13.41 5.98 17.88
C ALA A 138 13.82 5.80 16.40
N ALA A 139 12.87 5.89 15.47
CA ALA A 139 13.15 5.64 14.05
C ALA A 139 13.97 6.78 13.41
N ASN A 140 15.00 6.43 12.65
CA ASN A 140 15.72 7.38 11.81
C ASN A 140 14.90 7.73 10.57
N TRP A 141 13.92 8.62 10.73
CA TRP A 141 13.01 8.99 9.65
C TRP A 141 13.73 9.54 8.41
N ALA A 142 14.80 10.33 8.60
CA ALA A 142 15.54 10.93 7.49
C ALA A 142 16.11 9.85 6.55
N GLU A 143 16.75 8.83 7.12
CA GLU A 143 17.29 7.68 6.38
C GLU A 143 16.18 6.86 5.72
N LEU A 144 15.11 6.52 6.46
CA LEU A 144 13.97 5.78 5.92
C LEU A 144 13.34 6.51 4.72
N HIS A 145 13.16 7.82 4.83
CA HIS A 145 12.57 8.65 3.79
C HIS A 145 13.50 8.86 2.60
N GLU A 146 14.82 8.94 2.81
CA GLU A 146 15.78 8.96 1.71
C GLU A 146 15.77 7.65 0.92
N ASN A 147 15.78 6.52 1.61
CA ASN A 147 15.65 5.21 0.99
C ASN A 147 14.30 5.03 0.30
N LEU A 148 13.22 5.53 0.88
CA LEU A 148 11.89 5.53 0.26
C LEU A 148 11.93 6.21 -1.11
N ARG A 149 12.55 7.40 -1.21
CA ARG A 149 12.66 8.12 -2.50
C ARG A 149 13.40 7.32 -3.57
N ARG A 150 14.37 6.49 -3.18
CA ARG A 150 15.11 5.62 -4.11
C ARG A 150 14.27 4.45 -4.62
N VAL A 151 13.34 3.94 -3.81
CA VAL A 151 12.54 2.76 -4.18
C VAL A 151 11.21 3.12 -4.85
N VAL A 152 10.69 4.33 -4.67
CA VAL A 152 9.44 4.79 -5.30
C VAL A 152 9.39 4.58 -6.82
N PRO A 153 10.47 4.83 -7.61
CA PRO A 153 10.45 4.60 -9.06
C PRO A 153 10.01 3.20 -9.47
N PHE A 154 10.35 2.16 -8.70
CA PHE A 154 9.96 0.76 -8.95
C PHE A 154 8.44 0.53 -8.92
N PHE A 155 7.66 1.50 -8.43
CA PHE A 155 6.20 1.45 -8.35
C PHE A 155 5.48 2.43 -9.30
N VAL A 156 6.23 3.17 -10.13
CA VAL A 156 5.68 4.17 -11.06
C VAL A 156 5.79 3.68 -12.50
N TYR A 157 4.70 3.80 -13.26
CA TYR A 157 4.71 3.58 -14.70
C TYR A 157 5.04 4.87 -15.44
N HIS A 158 5.98 4.81 -16.37
CA HIS A 158 6.30 5.90 -17.29
C HIS A 158 5.71 5.63 -18.66
N ARG A 159 5.40 6.69 -19.43
CA ARG A 159 4.93 6.55 -20.82
C ARG A 159 5.98 5.88 -21.71
N THR A 160 7.23 6.29 -21.52
CA THR A 160 8.39 5.62 -22.08
C THR A 160 9.08 4.91 -20.91
N PRO A 161 9.17 3.57 -20.93
CA PRO A 161 9.74 2.83 -19.81
C PRO A 161 11.18 3.24 -19.53
N ILE A 162 11.54 3.34 -18.26
CA ILE A 162 12.91 3.60 -17.82
C ILE A 162 13.43 2.45 -16.95
N PRO A 163 14.74 2.17 -16.96
CA PRO A 163 15.30 1.14 -16.07
C PRO A 163 14.91 1.39 -14.61
N GLY A 164 14.39 0.35 -13.95
CA GLY A 164 13.96 0.43 -12.56
C GLY A 164 12.57 1.04 -12.34
N ASP A 165 11.75 1.20 -13.39
CA ASP A 165 10.34 1.56 -13.21
C ASP A 165 9.42 0.36 -12.97
N ALA A 166 8.11 0.61 -12.79
CA ALA A 166 7.13 -0.45 -12.55
C ALA A 166 7.01 -1.45 -13.70
N LEU A 167 7.15 -1.00 -14.95
CA LEU A 167 7.12 -1.92 -16.09
C LEU A 167 8.36 -2.82 -16.08
N TRP A 168 9.54 -2.22 -15.85
CA TRP A 168 10.81 -2.93 -15.77
C TRP A 168 10.81 -4.00 -14.67
N THR A 169 10.34 -3.65 -13.46
CA THR A 169 10.27 -4.61 -12.34
C THR A 169 9.29 -5.74 -12.60
N THR A 170 8.17 -5.45 -13.24
CA THR A 170 7.18 -6.46 -13.65
C THR A 170 7.80 -7.44 -14.65
N ALA A 171 8.45 -6.92 -15.70
CA ALA A 171 9.13 -7.74 -16.69
C ALA A 171 10.22 -8.61 -16.07
N LEU A 172 11.03 -8.05 -15.16
CA LEU A 172 12.05 -8.81 -14.42
C LEU A 172 11.42 -9.91 -13.55
N GLY A 173 10.33 -9.62 -12.84
CA GLY A 173 9.63 -10.60 -12.03
C GLY A 173 9.12 -11.77 -12.86
N THR A 174 8.50 -11.47 -14.01
CA THR A 174 8.03 -12.49 -14.97
C THR A 174 9.20 -13.33 -15.50
N GLN A 175 10.30 -12.70 -15.92
CA GLN A 175 11.48 -13.42 -16.41
C GLN A 175 12.01 -14.40 -15.35
N ARG A 176 12.11 -13.98 -14.09
CA ARG A 176 12.58 -14.84 -13.00
C ARG A 176 11.67 -16.05 -12.77
N GLN A 177 10.35 -15.88 -12.90
CA GLN A 177 9.39 -17.00 -12.78
C GLN A 177 9.53 -17.99 -13.94
N ILE A 178 9.77 -17.49 -15.16
CA ILE A 178 10.02 -18.33 -16.34
C ILE A 178 11.32 -19.14 -16.14
N GLU A 179 12.40 -18.47 -15.75
CA GLU A 179 13.71 -19.10 -15.55
C GLU A 179 13.70 -20.16 -14.42
N ARG A 180 12.83 -19.99 -13.42
CA ARG A 180 12.65 -20.95 -12.32
C ARG A 180 11.68 -22.08 -12.65
N GLY A 181 10.98 -22.02 -13.79
CA GLY A 181 9.91 -22.96 -14.14
C GLY A 181 8.58 -22.73 -13.39
N GLU A 182 8.56 -21.85 -12.39
CA GLU A 182 7.37 -21.49 -11.59
C GLU A 182 6.23 -20.88 -12.44
N ALA A 183 6.55 -20.27 -13.57
CA ALA A 183 5.56 -19.71 -14.48
C ALA A 183 4.67 -20.77 -15.16
N CYS A 184 5.17 -22.01 -15.28
CA CYS A 184 4.51 -23.11 -15.98
C CYS A 184 4.03 -24.23 -15.04
N GLU A 185 4.32 -24.15 -13.73
CA GLU A 185 3.83 -25.13 -12.76
C GLU A 185 2.29 -25.08 -12.71
N GLY A 186 1.66 -26.18 -13.11
CA GLY A 186 0.20 -26.30 -13.23
C GLY A 186 -0.32 -26.33 -14.68
N VAL A 187 0.52 -26.08 -15.68
CA VAL A 187 0.24 -26.51 -17.06
C VAL A 187 0.55 -28.01 -17.10
N VAL A 188 -0.44 -28.82 -16.77
CA VAL A 188 -0.42 -30.22 -17.17
C VAL A 188 -0.24 -30.20 -18.68
N GLU A 189 0.77 -30.90 -19.21
CA GLU A 189 0.87 -31.17 -20.65
C GLU A 189 -0.42 -31.89 -21.05
N GLY A 190 -1.42 -31.11 -21.43
CA GLY A 190 -2.61 -31.60 -22.08
C GLY A 190 -2.17 -32.12 -23.42
N ASP A 191 -2.24 -33.44 -23.57
CA ASP A 191 -2.11 -34.16 -24.82
C ASP A 191 -2.75 -33.34 -25.96
N GLU A 192 -2.04 -33.16 -27.08
CA GLU A 192 -2.42 -32.27 -28.21
C GLU A 192 -3.83 -32.54 -28.79
N THR A 193 -4.50 -33.60 -28.32
CA THR A 193 -5.82 -34.06 -28.76
C THR A 193 -7.01 -33.26 -28.18
N ASP A 194 -6.82 -32.46 -27.12
CA ASP A 194 -7.94 -31.72 -26.49
C ASP A 194 -8.19 -30.32 -27.07
N VAL A 195 -7.22 -29.75 -27.80
CA VAL A 195 -7.39 -28.42 -28.42
C VAL A 195 -8.36 -28.52 -29.61
N GLU A 196 -8.28 -29.55 -30.45
CA GLU A 196 -9.18 -29.73 -31.59
C GLU A 196 -10.64 -29.97 -31.18
N ARG A 197 -10.90 -30.67 -30.06
CA ARG A 197 -12.28 -30.88 -29.57
C ARG A 197 -12.95 -29.59 -29.11
N SER A 198 -12.20 -28.66 -28.55
CA SER A 198 -12.74 -27.38 -28.07
C SER A 198 -13.13 -26.42 -29.20
N VAL A 199 -12.42 -26.47 -30.33
CA VAL A 199 -12.71 -25.64 -31.52
C VAL A 199 -13.98 -26.13 -32.22
N VAL A 200 -14.15 -27.46 -32.37
CA VAL A 200 -15.31 -28.05 -33.05
C VAL A 200 -16.60 -27.86 -32.24
N ALA A 201 -16.54 -27.88 -30.90
CA ALA A 201 -17.70 -27.60 -30.05
C ALA A 201 -18.18 -26.14 -30.12
N GLY A 202 -17.26 -25.19 -30.39
CA GLY A 202 -17.57 -23.76 -30.51
C GLY A 202 -18.27 -23.36 -31.83
N GLU A 203 -18.14 -24.16 -32.90
CA GLU A 203 -18.86 -23.94 -34.16
C GLU A 203 -20.30 -24.48 -34.14
N ALA A 204 -20.58 -25.52 -33.36
CA ALA A 204 -21.93 -26.11 -33.27
C ALA A 204 -22.94 -25.22 -32.52
N ASP A 205 -22.51 -24.38 -31.57
CA ASP A 205 -23.41 -23.57 -30.73
C ASP A 205 -23.82 -22.22 -31.37
N ARG A 206 -23.19 -21.80 -32.48
CA ARG A 206 -23.58 -20.57 -33.19
C ARG A 206 -24.84 -20.72 -34.07
N GLY A 207 -25.36 -21.95 -34.23
CA GLY A 207 -26.49 -22.24 -35.10
C GLY A 207 -27.89 -22.07 -34.49
N SER A 208 -28.04 -21.90 -33.17
CA SER A 208 -29.36 -22.02 -32.52
C SER A 208 -29.71 -20.88 -31.55
N ARG A 209 -29.80 -19.65 -32.05
CA ARG A 209 -30.58 -18.58 -31.38
C ARG A 209 -31.51 -17.88 -32.37
N ARG A 210 -32.64 -18.52 -32.68
CA ARG A 210 -33.82 -17.84 -33.26
C ARG A 210 -34.69 -17.25 -32.15
N VAL A 211 -34.87 -15.94 -32.25
CA VAL A 211 -35.72 -15.05 -31.45
C VAL A 211 -37.15 -15.59 -31.25
N ARG A 212 -37.62 -15.74 -30.00
CA ARG A 212 -39.05 -15.91 -29.67
C ARG A 212 -39.64 -14.56 -29.27
N LYS A 213 -40.53 -14.01 -30.11
CA LYS A 213 -41.35 -12.81 -29.84
C LYS A 213 -42.44 -13.12 -28.81
N SER A 214 -42.59 -12.26 -27.81
CA SER A 214 -43.68 -12.26 -26.82
C SER A 214 -44.97 -11.69 -27.43
N GLY A 215 -46.06 -12.46 -27.42
CA GLY A 215 -47.41 -11.99 -27.72
C GLY A 215 -48.34 -12.12 -26.50
N ARG A 216 -48.66 -11.00 -25.84
CA ARG A 216 -49.75 -10.92 -24.85
C ARG A 216 -51.07 -10.74 -25.61
N ARG A 217 -52.05 -11.62 -25.35
CA ARG A 217 -53.44 -11.44 -25.81
C ARG A 217 -54.35 -11.30 -24.59
N LEU A 218 -55.05 -10.16 -24.54
CA LEU A 218 -56.08 -9.82 -23.56
C LEU A 218 -57.24 -10.83 -23.60
N LYS A 219 -57.76 -11.22 -22.44
CA LYS A 219 -59.11 -11.82 -22.31
C LYS A 219 -60.04 -10.81 -21.65
N ARG A 220 -61.15 -10.54 -22.35
CA ARG A 220 -62.35 -9.82 -21.90
C ARG A 220 -63.19 -10.72 -20.99
N GLY A 221 -63.97 -10.09 -20.13
CA GLY A 221 -64.83 -10.73 -19.13
C GLY A 221 -66.10 -11.36 -19.67
N GLY A 222 -66.79 -11.98 -18.72
CA GLY A 222 -68.10 -12.61 -18.77
C GLY A 222 -68.36 -13.19 -17.39
#